data_AF-A0A7G5Z6R4-F1
#
_entry.id   AF-A0A7G5Z6R4-F1
#
_cell.length_a   1.000
_cell.length_b   1.000
_cell.length_c   1.000
_cell.angle_alpha   90.00
_cell.angle_beta   90.00
_cell.angle_gamma   90.00
#
_symmetry.space_group_name_H-M   'P 1'
#
loop_
_entity.id
_entity.type
_entity.pdbx_description
1 polymer ?
#
loop_
_entity_poly.entity_id
_entity_poly.type
_entity_poly.pdbx_seq_one_letter_code
_entity_poly.pdbx_strand_id
1 'polypeptide(L)'
;MSADARRQAAMLVRLREVRMNSAASALAVARAETLRAEQARAHADAASIDAEGAYRQSRDRLADDPNEAERLLAVVDRMRFAQSVARSALNDAREAERLCVAAETARRKTMIIARARHDILAERAAAARRAVARANEDRSAEEVDESRRMR
;
A
#
# COMPACT_ATOMS: atom_id res chain seq x y z
N MET A 1 8.98 -39.05 8.53
CA MET A 1 7.83 -38.10 8.56
C MET A 1 6.61 -38.80 7.97
N SER A 2 5.47 -38.82 8.68
CA SER A 2 4.25 -39.50 8.20
C SER A 2 3.66 -38.83 6.95
N ALA A 3 2.86 -39.56 6.17
CA ALA A 3 2.13 -38.99 5.03
C ALA A 3 1.19 -37.85 5.46
N ASP A 4 0.59 -37.96 6.65
CA ASP A 4 -0.27 -36.94 7.21
C ASP A 4 0.50 -35.65 7.57
N ALA A 5 1.67 -35.77 8.21
CA ALA A 5 2.53 -34.61 8.50
C ALA A 5 2.97 -33.86 7.22
N ARG A 6 3.20 -34.57 6.11
CA ARG A 6 3.49 -33.96 4.79
C ARG A 6 2.30 -33.17 4.25
N ARG A 7 1.10 -33.74 4.35
CA ARG A 7 -0.14 -33.10 3.92
C ARG A 7 -0.41 -31.84 4.75
N GLN A 8 -0.26 -31.92 6.06
CA GLN A 8 -0.41 -30.78 6.97
C GLN A 8 0.61 -29.67 6.65
N ALA A 9 1.88 -30.00 6.45
CA ALA A 9 2.91 -29.03 6.07
C ALA A 9 2.57 -28.32 4.73
N ALA A 10 2.09 -29.07 3.72
CA ALA A 10 1.66 -28.50 2.46
C ALA A 10 0.44 -27.56 2.61
N MET A 11 -0.54 -27.94 3.44
CA MET A 11 -1.70 -27.10 3.75
C MET A 11 -1.31 -25.80 4.45
N LEU A 12 -0.36 -25.86 5.40
CA LEU A 12 0.12 -24.67 6.10
C LEU A 12 0.87 -23.70 5.17
N VAL A 13 1.69 -24.21 4.23
CA VAL A 13 2.33 -23.39 3.20
C VAL A 13 1.26 -22.70 2.33
N ARG A 14 0.27 -23.45 1.84
CA ARG A 14 -0.82 -22.90 1.03
C ARG A 14 -1.63 -21.85 1.78
N LEU A 15 -1.92 -22.06 3.06
CA LEU A 15 -2.59 -21.05 3.90
C LEU A 15 -1.75 -19.77 4.03
N ARG A 16 -0.44 -19.88 4.16
CA ARG A 16 0.47 -18.72 4.22
C ARG A 16 0.56 -18.01 2.89
N GLU A 17 0.58 -18.72 1.78
CA GLU A 17 0.54 -18.17 0.43
C GLU A 17 -0.75 -17.35 0.22
N VAL A 18 -1.92 -17.88 0.59
CA VAL A 18 -3.20 -17.14 0.52
C VAL A 18 -3.14 -15.85 1.35
N ARG A 19 -2.57 -15.90 2.56
CA ARG A 19 -2.41 -14.72 3.43
C ARG A 19 -1.44 -13.70 2.84
N MET A 20 -0.35 -14.17 2.22
CA MET A 20 0.60 -13.30 1.51
C MET A 20 -0.08 -12.62 0.31
N ASN A 21 -0.84 -13.36 -0.49
CA ASN A 21 -1.56 -12.80 -1.64
C ASN A 21 -2.64 -11.80 -1.21
N SER A 22 -3.35 -12.06 -0.11
CA SER A 22 -4.28 -11.11 0.49
C SER A 22 -3.58 -9.84 0.97
N ALA A 23 -2.41 -9.96 1.62
CA ALA A 23 -1.61 -8.80 2.02
C ALA A 23 -1.07 -8.01 0.81
N ALA A 24 -0.70 -8.69 -0.28
CA ALA A 24 -0.27 -8.07 -1.52
C ALA A 24 -1.42 -7.28 -2.17
N SER A 25 -2.63 -7.86 -2.24
CA SER A 25 -3.82 -7.17 -2.73
C SER A 25 -4.15 -5.94 -1.89
N ALA A 26 -4.08 -6.04 -0.56
CA ALA A 26 -4.32 -4.91 0.34
C ALA A 26 -3.28 -3.79 0.15
N LEU A 27 -2.01 -4.13 -0.09
CA LEU A 27 -0.97 -3.15 -0.41
C LEU A 27 -1.21 -2.48 -1.77
N ALA A 28 -1.67 -3.23 -2.78
CA ALA A 28 -2.00 -2.66 -4.08
C ALA A 28 -3.16 -1.65 -3.99
N VAL A 29 -4.20 -1.97 -3.22
CA VAL A 29 -5.30 -1.03 -2.93
C VAL A 29 -4.79 0.22 -2.23
N ALA A 30 -3.99 0.07 -1.18
CA ALA A 30 -3.45 1.20 -0.43
C ALA A 30 -2.59 2.12 -1.32
N ARG A 31 -1.77 1.57 -2.23
CA ARG A 31 -0.99 2.36 -3.20
C ARG A 31 -1.88 3.17 -4.15
N ALA A 32 -2.98 2.56 -4.63
CA ALA A 32 -3.92 3.27 -5.48
C ALA A 32 -4.64 4.39 -4.73
N GLU A 33 -4.95 4.19 -3.45
CA GLU A 33 -5.52 5.22 -2.57
C GLU A 33 -4.51 6.36 -2.31
N THR A 34 -3.25 6.05 -2.00
CA THR A 34 -2.16 7.05 -1.87
C THR A 34 -2.06 7.89 -3.13
N LEU A 35 -2.00 7.26 -4.31
CA LEU A 35 -1.91 7.99 -5.58
C LEU A 35 -3.11 8.92 -5.82
N ARG A 36 -4.33 8.48 -5.49
CA ARG A 36 -5.52 9.35 -5.59
C ARG A 36 -5.46 10.51 -4.61
N ALA A 37 -4.95 10.29 -3.40
CA ALA A 37 -4.80 11.35 -2.41
C ALA A 37 -3.73 12.38 -2.82
N GLU A 38 -2.60 11.93 -3.38
CA GLU A 38 -1.56 12.79 -3.97
C GLU A 38 -2.14 13.67 -5.10
N GLN A 39 -2.93 13.09 -5.99
CA GLN A 39 -3.61 13.82 -7.07
C GLN A 39 -4.61 14.85 -6.52
N ALA A 40 -5.42 14.47 -5.54
CA ALA A 40 -6.37 15.38 -4.89
C ALA A 40 -5.65 16.54 -4.19
N ARG A 41 -4.54 16.28 -3.50
CA ARG A 41 -3.68 17.28 -2.88
C ARG A 41 -3.08 18.22 -3.93
N ALA A 42 -2.58 17.70 -5.05
CA ALA A 42 -2.07 18.52 -6.14
C ALA A 42 -3.15 19.43 -6.75
N HIS A 43 -4.38 18.92 -6.90
CA HIS A 43 -5.50 19.73 -7.37
C HIS A 43 -5.89 20.83 -6.38
N ALA A 44 -5.96 20.52 -5.08
CA ALA A 44 -6.25 21.50 -4.04
C ALA A 44 -5.15 22.57 -3.91
N ASP A 45 -3.89 22.19 -4.16
CA ASP A 45 -2.74 23.10 -4.16
C ASP A 45 -2.86 24.12 -5.30
N ALA A 46 -3.16 23.65 -6.52
CA ALA A 46 -3.43 24.51 -7.67
C ALA A 46 -4.62 25.45 -7.41
N ALA A 47 -5.73 24.93 -6.89
CA ALA A 47 -6.90 25.75 -6.55
C ALA A 47 -6.59 26.81 -5.48
N SER A 48 -5.74 26.50 -4.50
CA SER A 48 -5.28 27.46 -3.49
C SER A 48 -4.42 28.57 -4.10
N ILE A 49 -3.53 28.23 -5.05
CA ILE A 49 -2.70 29.20 -5.76
C ILE A 49 -3.58 30.14 -6.60
N ASP A 50 -4.54 29.58 -7.34
CA ASP A 50 -5.47 30.35 -8.18
C ASP A 50 -6.32 31.31 -7.33
N ALA A 51 -6.86 30.82 -6.20
CA ALA A 51 -7.65 31.65 -5.29
C ALA A 51 -6.82 32.78 -4.65
N GLU A 52 -5.55 32.52 -4.31
CA GLU A 52 -4.62 33.55 -3.84
C GLU A 52 -4.32 34.58 -4.93
N GLY A 53 -4.15 34.15 -6.19
CA GLY A 53 -3.98 35.04 -7.34
C GLY A 53 -5.20 35.94 -7.56
N ALA A 54 -6.41 35.37 -7.52
CA ALA A 54 -7.66 36.11 -7.67
C ALA A 54 -7.89 37.13 -6.55
N TYR A 55 -7.55 36.77 -5.30
CA TYR A 55 -7.59 37.69 -4.17
C TYR A 55 -6.61 38.86 -4.35
N ARG A 56 -5.35 38.57 -4.71
CA ARG A 56 -4.35 39.61 -4.98
C ARG A 56 -4.79 40.56 -6.08
N GLN A 57 -5.25 40.02 -7.21
CA GLN A 57 -5.75 40.83 -8.33
C GLN A 57 -6.94 41.72 -7.91
N SER A 58 -7.89 41.18 -7.15
CA SER A 58 -9.06 41.96 -6.72
C SER A 58 -8.68 43.05 -5.73
N ARG A 59 -7.73 42.78 -4.83
CA ARG A 59 -7.17 43.77 -3.91
C ARG A 59 -6.44 44.89 -4.65
N ASP A 60 -5.64 44.54 -5.64
CA ASP A 60 -4.86 45.54 -6.39
C ASP A 60 -5.79 46.47 -7.19
N ARG A 61 -6.90 45.94 -7.75
CA ARG A 61 -7.94 46.74 -8.41
C ARG A 61 -8.69 47.71 -7.50
N LEU A 62 -8.74 47.46 -6.18
CA LEU A 62 -9.43 48.34 -5.24
C LEU A 62 -8.80 49.76 -5.20
N ALA A 63 -7.53 49.89 -5.58
CA ALA A 63 -6.81 51.16 -5.60
C ALA A 63 -7.07 52.00 -6.88
N ASP A 64 -7.74 51.44 -7.89
CA ASP A 64 -7.83 52.04 -9.22
C ASP A 64 -9.04 52.98 -9.40
N ASP A 65 -10.16 52.75 -8.70
CA ASP A 65 -11.36 53.59 -8.82
C ASP A 65 -12.10 53.81 -7.48
N PRO A 66 -12.01 55.03 -6.89
CA PRO A 66 -12.70 55.35 -5.65
C PRO A 66 -14.23 55.46 -5.79
N ASN A 67 -14.78 55.66 -7.00
CA ASN A 67 -16.23 55.74 -7.21
C ASN A 67 -16.90 54.35 -7.19
N GLU A 68 -16.12 53.29 -7.44
CA GLU A 68 -16.59 51.89 -7.34
C GLU A 68 -16.12 51.18 -6.05
N ALA A 69 -15.55 51.92 -5.09
CA ALA A 69 -14.87 51.35 -3.93
C ALA A 69 -15.72 50.35 -3.11
N GLU A 70 -17.00 50.65 -2.85
CA GLU A 70 -17.88 49.74 -2.11
C GLU A 70 -18.12 48.41 -2.85
N ARG A 71 -18.33 48.48 -4.18
CA ARG A 71 -18.53 47.31 -5.02
C ARG A 71 -17.25 46.47 -5.11
N LEU A 72 -16.10 47.12 -5.29
CA LEU A 72 -14.81 46.45 -5.35
C LEU A 72 -14.45 45.81 -4.00
N LEU A 73 -14.78 46.44 -2.87
CA LEU A 73 -14.59 45.87 -1.54
C LEU A 73 -15.40 44.57 -1.36
N ALA A 74 -16.67 44.55 -1.79
CA ALA A 74 -17.49 43.33 -1.74
C ALA A 74 -16.89 42.18 -2.57
N VAL A 75 -16.28 42.49 -3.73
CA VAL A 75 -15.55 41.50 -4.54
C VAL A 75 -14.32 40.99 -3.80
N VAL A 76 -13.54 41.88 -3.18
CA VAL A 76 -12.35 41.52 -2.39
C VAL A 76 -12.72 40.59 -1.24
N ASP A 77 -13.77 40.90 -0.48
CA ASP A 77 -14.23 40.06 0.63
C ASP A 77 -14.67 38.67 0.16
N ARG A 78 -15.39 38.59 -0.97
CA ARG A 78 -15.75 37.30 -1.58
C ARG A 78 -14.52 36.50 -1.99
N MET A 79 -13.51 37.14 -2.59
CA MET A 79 -12.28 36.46 -2.99
C MET A 79 -11.43 36.03 -1.78
N ARG A 80 -11.41 36.84 -0.71
CA ARG A 80 -10.77 36.48 0.56
C ARG A 80 -11.41 35.26 1.19
N PHE A 81 -12.75 35.19 1.16
CA PHE A 81 -13.47 34.01 1.63
C PHE A 81 -13.13 32.78 0.79
N ALA A 82 -13.16 32.89 -0.54
CA ALA A 82 -12.78 31.81 -1.45
C ALA A 82 -11.35 31.31 -1.22
N GLN A 83 -10.39 32.23 -1.02
CA GLN A 83 -9.02 31.91 -0.65
C GLN A 83 -8.96 31.13 0.67
N SER A 84 -9.70 31.56 1.69
CA SER A 84 -9.74 30.86 2.98
C SER A 84 -10.29 29.44 2.85
N VAL A 85 -11.34 29.26 2.04
CA VAL A 85 -11.93 27.94 1.77
C VAL A 85 -10.93 27.05 1.03
N ALA A 86 -10.27 27.57 -0.01
CA ALA A 86 -9.28 26.82 -0.78
C ALA A 86 -8.08 26.38 0.09
N ARG A 87 -7.62 27.26 0.99
CA ARG A 87 -6.55 26.93 1.95
C ARG A 87 -6.98 25.85 2.95
N SER A 88 -8.24 25.88 3.42
CA SER A 88 -8.77 24.81 4.27
C SER A 88 -8.81 23.48 3.53
N ALA A 89 -9.35 23.47 2.30
CA ALA A 89 -9.41 22.27 1.48
C ALA A 89 -8.02 21.69 1.18
N LEU A 90 -7.00 22.53 0.98
CA LEU A 90 -5.62 22.10 0.83
C LEU A 90 -5.08 21.44 2.10
N ASN A 91 -5.38 21.98 3.29
CA ASN A 91 -4.98 21.37 4.56
C ASN A 91 -5.63 19.99 4.74
N ASP A 92 -6.93 19.88 4.44
CA ASP A 92 -7.67 18.61 4.52
C ASP A 92 -7.10 17.57 3.55
N ALA A 93 -6.77 17.99 2.32
CA ALA A 93 -6.15 17.11 1.33
C ALA A 93 -4.75 16.63 1.73
N ARG A 94 -3.94 17.51 2.34
CA ARG A 94 -2.61 17.14 2.90
C ARG A 94 -2.74 16.15 4.05
N GLU A 95 -3.72 16.33 4.91
CA GLU A 95 -3.97 15.40 6.01
C GLU A 95 -4.45 14.03 5.48
N ALA A 96 -5.35 14.03 4.49
CA ALA A 96 -5.81 12.81 3.84
C ALA A 96 -4.65 12.03 3.16
N GLU A 97 -3.78 12.73 2.44
CA GLU A 97 -2.55 12.16 1.86
C GLU A 97 -1.66 11.54 2.93
N ARG A 98 -1.39 12.27 4.03
CA ARG A 98 -0.58 11.78 5.15
C ARG A 98 -1.14 10.49 5.74
N LEU A 99 -2.46 10.41 5.93
CA LEU A 99 -3.14 9.21 6.43
C LEU A 99 -3.04 8.04 5.45
N CYS A 100 -3.17 8.28 4.15
CA CYS A 100 -3.00 7.25 3.11
C CYS A 100 -1.56 6.72 3.09
N VAL A 101 -0.55 7.59 3.13
CA VAL A 101 0.87 7.20 3.19
C VAL A 101 1.17 6.36 4.44
N ALA A 102 0.62 6.74 5.59
CA ALA A 102 0.76 5.98 6.83
C ALA A 102 0.11 4.59 6.71
N ALA A 103 -1.10 4.50 6.14
CA ALA A 103 -1.79 3.25 5.88
C ALA A 103 -1.01 2.35 4.91
N GLU A 104 -0.52 2.90 3.80
CA GLU A 104 0.30 2.16 2.83
C GLU A 104 1.57 1.60 3.50
N THR A 105 2.24 2.42 4.32
CA THR A 105 3.44 1.99 5.08
C THR A 105 3.12 0.81 6.01
N ALA A 106 1.99 0.85 6.71
CA ALA A 106 1.54 -0.25 7.56
C ALA A 106 1.22 -1.53 6.75
N ARG A 107 0.57 -1.39 5.59
CA ARG A 107 0.30 -2.52 4.67
C ARG A 107 1.58 -3.10 4.09
N ARG A 108 2.55 -2.27 3.75
CA ARG A 108 3.87 -2.69 3.27
C ARG A 108 4.61 -3.53 4.30
N LYS A 109 4.63 -3.09 5.57
CA LYS A 109 5.18 -3.87 6.69
C LYS A 109 4.47 -5.22 6.84
N THR A 110 3.14 -5.23 6.74
CA THR A 110 2.34 -6.46 6.83
C THR A 110 2.70 -7.44 5.70
N MET A 111 2.85 -6.95 4.47
CA MET A 111 3.25 -7.77 3.31
C MET A 111 4.65 -8.37 3.49
N ILE A 112 5.62 -7.58 3.96
CA ILE A 112 6.98 -8.06 4.24
C ILE A 112 6.95 -9.20 5.27
N ILE A 113 6.21 -9.02 6.37
CA ILE A 113 6.07 -10.04 7.41
C ILE A 113 5.36 -11.29 6.88
N ALA A 114 4.32 -11.12 6.06
CA ALA A 114 3.59 -12.23 5.47
C ALA A 114 4.49 -13.06 4.54
N ARG A 115 5.29 -12.40 3.70
CA ARG A 115 6.28 -13.02 2.82
C ARG A 115 7.35 -13.77 3.62
N ALA A 116 7.98 -13.12 4.60
CA ALA A 116 9.00 -13.78 5.42
C ALA A 116 8.47 -15.04 6.13
N ARG A 117 7.24 -14.99 6.66
CA ARG A 117 6.60 -16.15 7.29
C ARG A 117 6.28 -17.26 6.29
N HIS A 118 5.90 -16.91 5.07
CA HIS A 118 5.68 -17.88 4.00
C HIS A 118 7.00 -18.55 3.61
N ASP A 119 8.04 -17.76 3.35
CA ASP A 119 9.33 -18.24 2.84
C ASP A 119 10.00 -19.21 3.82
N ILE A 120 10.05 -18.86 5.11
CA ILE A 120 10.56 -19.76 6.17
C ILE A 120 9.83 -21.10 6.19
N LEU A 121 8.50 -21.09 6.05
CA LEU A 121 7.71 -22.31 6.10
C LEU A 121 7.86 -23.15 4.82
N ALA A 122 7.91 -22.49 3.66
CA ALA A 122 8.13 -23.13 2.37
C ALA A 122 9.50 -23.82 2.33
N GLU A 123 10.55 -23.16 2.81
CA GLU A 123 11.90 -23.72 2.93
C GLU A 123 11.93 -24.95 3.84
N ARG A 124 11.32 -24.87 5.03
CA ARG A 124 11.24 -26.00 5.97
C ARG A 124 10.47 -27.18 5.37
N ALA A 125 9.34 -26.92 4.72
CA ALA A 125 8.57 -27.95 4.05
C ALA A 125 9.36 -28.59 2.90
N ALA A 126 10.09 -27.81 2.11
CA ALA A 126 10.94 -28.31 1.03
C ALA A 126 12.10 -29.14 1.56
N ALA A 127 12.77 -28.70 2.64
CA ALA A 127 13.83 -29.45 3.29
C ALA A 127 13.34 -30.81 3.83
N ALA A 128 12.18 -30.83 4.48
CA ALA A 128 11.57 -32.05 4.97
C ALA A 128 11.20 -33.02 3.84
N ARG A 129 10.70 -32.51 2.70
CA ARG A 129 10.45 -33.34 1.50
C ARG A 129 11.73 -33.94 0.94
N ARG A 130 12.82 -33.16 0.83
CA ARG A 130 14.13 -33.65 0.38
C ARG A 130 14.71 -34.72 1.30
N ALA A 131 14.56 -34.58 2.62
CA ALA A 131 15.02 -35.59 3.58
C ALA A 131 14.25 -36.91 3.43
N VAL A 132 12.93 -36.85 3.20
CA VAL A 132 12.12 -38.05 2.95
C VAL A 132 12.46 -38.70 1.61
N ALA A 133 12.72 -37.91 0.57
CA ALA A 133 13.14 -38.43 -0.73
C ALA A 133 14.44 -39.23 -0.61
N ARG A 134 15.46 -38.65 0.04
CA ARG A 134 16.73 -39.33 0.33
C ARG A 134 16.54 -40.63 1.11
N ALA A 135 15.77 -40.59 2.20
CA ALA A 135 15.52 -41.80 3.01
C ALA A 135 14.78 -42.91 2.23
N ASN A 136 13.99 -42.57 1.21
CA ASN A 136 13.35 -43.56 0.34
C ASN A 136 14.32 -44.09 -0.73
N GLU A 137 15.20 -43.23 -1.26
CA GLU A 137 16.28 -43.64 -2.16
C GLU A 137 17.21 -44.63 -1.47
N ASP A 138 17.66 -44.32 -0.25
CA ASP A 138 18.51 -45.17 0.58
C ASP A 138 17.85 -46.54 0.83
N ARG A 139 16.58 -46.56 1.25
CA ARG A 139 15.82 -47.81 1.46
C ARG A 139 15.71 -48.63 0.17
N SER A 140 15.43 -47.98 -0.95
CA SER A 140 15.30 -48.67 -2.24
C SER A 140 16.65 -49.28 -2.67
N ALA A 141 17.77 -48.62 -2.38
CA ALA A 141 19.10 -49.15 -2.64
C ALA A 141 19.41 -50.37 -1.76
N GLU A 142 19.08 -50.32 -0.46
CA GLU A 142 19.21 -51.46 0.46
C GLU A 142 18.36 -52.66 0.01
N GLU A 143 17.10 -52.45 -0.37
CA GLU A 143 16.20 -53.49 -0.89
C GLU A 143 16.76 -54.18 -2.15
N VAL A 144 17.39 -53.40 -3.05
CA VAL A 144 18.04 -53.91 -4.26
C VAL A 144 19.27 -54.76 -3.92
N ASP A 145 20.11 -54.30 -2.98
CA ASP A 145 21.31 -55.04 -2.57
C ASP A 145 20.97 -56.31 -1.79
N GLU A 146 19.94 -56.29 -0.95
CA GLU A 146 19.43 -57.48 -0.26
C GLU A 146 18.88 -58.51 -1.25
N SER A 147 18.09 -58.06 -2.23
CA SER A 147 17.57 -58.91 -3.31
C SER A 147 18.68 -59.56 -4.15
N ARG A 148 19.84 -58.92 -4.27
CA ARG A 148 21.03 -59.47 -4.94
C ARG A 148 21.78 -60.49 -4.09
N ARG A 149 21.78 -60.35 -2.76
CA ARG A 149 22.44 -61.30 -1.83
C ARG A 149 21.66 -62.59 -1.60
N MET A 150 20.33 -62.56 -1.78
CA MET A 150 19.47 -63.73 -1.63
C MET A 150 19.34 -64.58 -2.91
N ARG A 151 20.01 -64.20 -4.00
CA ARG A 151 20.17 -65.00 -5.22
C ARG A 151 21.54 -65.65 -5.26
#